data_AF-A0A3C0VP46-F1
#
_entry.id   AF-A0A3C0VP46-F1
#
_cell.length_a   1.000
_cell.length_b   1.000
_cell.length_c   1.000
_cell.angle_alpha   90.00
_cell.angle_beta   90.00
_cell.angle_gamma   90.00
#
_symmetry.space_group_name_H-M   'P 1'
#
loop_
_entity.id
_entity.type
_entity.pdbx_description
1 polymer ?
#
loop_
_entity_poly.entity_id
_entity_poly.type
_entity_poly.pdbx_seq_one_letter_code
_entity_poly.pdbx_strand_id
1 'polypeptide(L)'
;MPLTHRLNMFANNPLDRAGHLRTDDEWLASQINAHDALFVPLWRGDALVLPEAAAGQGRDVAWLPKAAISAYLDNDIIFLGLNRNNAPRFAVDISPLEAPEQTVPFDALCRAGGVFENLRALAMVGDMPP
;
A
#
# COMPACT_ATOMS: atom_id res chain seq x y z
N MET A 1 -17.44 32.88 -6.30
CA MET A 1 -17.41 31.64 -5.50
C MET A 1 -16.04 31.01 -5.71
N PRO A 2 -15.10 31.04 -4.75
CA PRO A 2 -13.88 30.24 -4.90
C PRO A 2 -14.28 28.77 -4.88
N LEU A 3 -13.78 27.99 -5.83
CA LEU A 3 -13.96 26.55 -5.86
C LEU A 3 -13.35 25.98 -4.57
N THR A 4 -14.18 25.43 -3.69
CA THR A 4 -13.69 24.60 -2.58
C THR A 4 -12.84 23.50 -3.20
N HIS A 5 -11.54 23.53 -2.93
CA HIS A 5 -10.56 22.62 -3.48
C HIS A 5 -10.83 21.21 -2.93
N ARG A 6 -11.78 20.48 -3.54
CA ARG A 6 -11.92 19.05 -3.32
C ARG A 6 -10.72 18.39 -3.99
N LEU A 7 -9.63 18.26 -3.25
CA LEU A 7 -8.49 17.45 -3.64
C LEU A 7 -9.03 16.06 -3.96
N ASN A 8 -8.91 15.68 -5.22
CA ASN A 8 -9.09 14.29 -5.60
C ASN A 8 -7.83 13.57 -5.11
N MET A 9 -7.88 12.88 -3.97
CA MET A 9 -6.72 12.21 -3.38
C MET A 9 -6.01 11.22 -4.33
N PHE A 10 -6.72 10.73 -5.35
CA PHE A 10 -6.13 9.87 -6.38
C PHE A 10 -5.38 10.64 -7.47
N ALA A 11 -5.52 11.97 -7.52
CA ALA A 11 -4.91 12.85 -8.52
C ALA A 11 -3.61 13.53 -8.03
N ASN A 12 -3.34 13.54 -6.72
CA ASN A 12 -2.11 14.09 -6.13
C ASN A 12 -1.27 13.02 -5.42
N ASN A 13 -1.45 11.74 -5.77
CA ASN A 13 -0.67 10.67 -5.16
C ASN A 13 0.83 10.93 -5.40
N PRO A 14 1.69 10.98 -4.37
CA PRO A 14 3.12 11.27 -4.48
C PRO A 14 3.93 10.20 -5.24
N LEU A 15 3.26 9.15 -5.74
CA LEU A 15 3.86 8.10 -6.55
C LEU A 15 3.93 8.49 -8.03
N ASP A 16 5.13 8.42 -8.60
CA ASP A 16 5.29 8.37 -10.06
C ASP A 16 4.78 7.02 -10.55
N ARG A 17 3.72 7.05 -11.36
CA ARG A 17 3.07 5.84 -11.90
C ARG A 17 3.99 5.07 -12.86
N ALA A 18 5.06 5.69 -13.36
CA ALA A 18 6.07 5.14 -14.26
C ALA A 18 5.46 4.25 -15.36
N GLY A 19 4.41 4.75 -16.01
CA GLY A 19 3.53 3.96 -16.88
C GLY A 19 4.24 3.23 -18.02
N HIS A 20 5.36 3.78 -18.51
CA HIS A 20 6.17 3.22 -19.58
C HIS A 20 6.96 1.96 -19.18
N LEU A 21 7.15 1.72 -17.88
CA LEU A 21 7.91 0.56 -17.36
C LEU A 21 7.00 -0.59 -16.91
N ARG A 22 5.67 -0.41 -16.99
CA ARG A 22 4.70 -1.42 -16.53
C ARG A 22 4.57 -2.63 -17.46
N THR A 23 5.11 -2.53 -18.67
CA THR A 23 5.15 -3.63 -19.65
C THR A 23 6.54 -4.26 -19.76
N ASP A 24 7.50 -3.79 -18.95
CA ASP A 24 8.86 -4.31 -18.93
C ASP A 24 8.97 -5.33 -17.78
N ASP A 25 8.74 -6.60 -18.11
CA ASP A 25 8.73 -7.69 -17.13
C ASP A 25 10.10 -7.88 -16.44
N GLU A 26 11.20 -7.64 -17.15
CA GLU A 26 12.55 -7.75 -16.59
C GLU A 26 12.82 -6.62 -15.60
N TRP A 27 12.40 -5.40 -15.94
CA TRP A 27 12.48 -4.27 -15.03
C TRP A 27 11.60 -4.46 -13.79
N LEU A 28 10.36 -4.94 -13.95
CA LEU A 28 9.47 -5.22 -12.82
C LEU A 28 10.06 -6.28 -11.88
N ALA A 29 10.60 -7.37 -12.44
CA ALA A 29 11.29 -8.39 -11.65
C ALA A 29 12.51 -7.82 -10.90
N SER A 30 13.27 -6.93 -11.53
CA SER A 30 14.36 -6.20 -10.87
C SER A 30 13.85 -5.35 -9.71
N GLN A 31 12.76 -4.60 -9.90
CA GLN A 31 12.20 -3.72 -8.86
C GLN A 31 11.60 -4.49 -7.69
N ILE A 32 10.97 -5.65 -7.92
CA ILE A 32 10.48 -6.54 -6.85
C ILE A 32 11.64 -7.03 -5.96
N ASN A 33 12.83 -7.17 -6.55
CA ASN A 33 14.04 -7.58 -5.85
C ASN A 33 14.85 -6.42 -5.24
N ALA A 34 14.39 -5.17 -5.38
CA ALA A 34 15.07 -4.02 -4.81
C ALA A 34 14.98 -4.04 -3.26
N HIS A 35 16.06 -3.64 -2.60
CA HIS A 35 16.16 -3.65 -1.13
C HIS A 35 15.20 -2.68 -0.44
N ASP A 36 14.79 -1.63 -1.14
CA ASP A 36 13.92 -0.54 -0.71
C ASP A 36 12.47 -0.69 -1.24
N ALA A 37 12.18 -1.82 -1.90
CA ALA A 37 10.84 -2.19 -2.31
C ALA A 37 9.95 -2.44 -1.09
N LEU A 38 8.81 -1.75 -1.07
CA LEU A 38 7.78 -1.95 -0.06
C LEU A 38 6.47 -2.42 -0.69
N PHE A 39 5.77 -3.25 0.05
CA PHE A 39 4.57 -3.96 -0.38
C PHE A 39 3.42 -3.64 0.56
N VAL A 40 2.27 -3.25 0.02
CA VAL A 40 1.02 -3.15 0.78
C VAL A 40 0.21 -4.44 0.60
N PRO A 41 -0.16 -5.14 1.68
CA PRO A 41 -1.02 -6.31 1.58
C PRO A 41 -2.46 -5.90 1.32
N LEU A 42 -3.08 -6.52 0.31
CA LEU A 42 -4.50 -6.35 0.00
C LEU A 42 -5.25 -7.64 0.29
N TRP A 43 -6.18 -7.60 1.23
CA TRP A 43 -7.08 -8.70 1.52
C TRP A 43 -8.46 -8.39 0.93
N ARG A 44 -8.83 -9.09 -0.14
CA ARG A 44 -10.12 -8.94 -0.85
C ARG A 44 -10.40 -7.49 -1.29
N GLY A 45 -9.33 -6.76 -1.60
CA GLY A 45 -9.38 -5.35 -2.01
C GLY A 45 -9.26 -4.34 -0.85
N ASP A 46 -9.25 -4.80 0.39
CA ASP A 46 -9.03 -3.95 1.57
C ASP A 46 -7.54 -3.95 1.94
N ALA A 47 -6.98 -2.78 2.18
CA ALA A 47 -5.58 -2.63 2.56
C ALA A 47 -5.45 -2.64 4.07
N LEU A 48 -4.33 -3.16 4.58
CA LEU A 48 -4.02 -3.00 5.99
C LEU A 48 -3.63 -1.55 6.29
N VAL A 49 -4.44 -0.88 7.11
CA VAL A 49 -4.29 0.54 7.46
C VAL A 49 -3.91 0.62 8.93
N LEU A 50 -2.79 1.28 9.19
CA LEU A 50 -2.24 1.49 10.51
C LEU A 50 -2.91 2.70 11.20
N PRO A 51 -2.94 2.73 12.54
CA PRO A 51 -3.34 3.93 13.26
C PRO A 51 -2.36 5.08 12.98
N GLU A 52 -2.78 6.31 13.24
CA GLU A 52 -1.90 7.47 13.08
C GLU A 52 -0.64 7.30 13.94
N ALA A 53 0.54 7.50 13.34
CA ALA A 53 1.81 7.44 14.08
C ALA A 53 1.93 8.56 15.12
N ALA A 54 1.30 9.70 14.85
CA ALA A 54 1.15 10.83 15.76
C ALA A 54 -0.14 11.60 15.42
N ALA A 55 -0.75 12.23 16.42
CA ALA A 55 -2.01 12.94 16.26
C ALA A 55 -1.95 13.98 15.12
N GLY A 56 -2.85 13.82 14.15
CA GLY A 56 -2.98 14.74 13.01
C GLY A 56 -2.05 14.45 11.83
N GLN A 57 -1.32 13.33 11.83
CA GLN A 57 -0.58 12.87 10.65
C GLN A 57 -1.44 12.04 9.67
N GLY A 58 -2.67 11.69 10.06
CA GLY A 58 -3.50 10.79 9.29
C GLY A 58 -3.04 9.33 9.41
N ARG A 59 -3.93 8.44 9.00
CA ARG A 59 -3.70 7.01 8.93
C ARG A 59 -2.96 6.68 7.63
N ASP A 60 -2.09 5.69 7.67
CA ASP A 60 -1.32 5.24 6.49
C ASP A 60 -1.48 3.73 6.30
N VAL A 61 -1.21 3.24 5.10
CA VAL A 61 -1.18 1.80 4.84
C VAL A 61 0.09 1.17 5.40
N ALA A 62 -0.02 -0.10 5.75
CA ALA A 62 1.12 -0.91 6.17
C ALA A 62 2.02 -1.22 4.98
N TRP A 63 3.12 -0.47 4.87
CA TRP A 63 4.19 -0.75 3.94
C TRP A 63 5.16 -1.78 4.53
N LEU A 64 5.23 -2.96 3.93
CA LEU A 64 6.03 -4.08 4.42
C LEU A 64 7.25 -4.34 3.55
N PRO A 65 8.42 -4.65 4.13
CA PRO A 65 9.58 -5.06 3.37
C PRO A 65 9.36 -6.46 2.78
N LYS A 66 10.06 -6.77 1.69
CA LYS A 66 10.00 -8.08 1.01
C LYS A 66 10.11 -9.27 1.96
N ALA A 67 11.00 -9.19 2.97
CA ALA A 67 11.20 -10.26 3.94
C ALA A 67 9.91 -10.63 4.68
N ALA A 68 9.07 -9.64 5.02
CA ALA A 68 7.82 -9.84 5.74
C ALA A 68 6.73 -10.47 4.86
N ILE A 69 6.73 -10.21 3.55
CA ILE A 69 5.73 -10.74 2.60
C ILE A 69 6.26 -11.89 1.75
N SER A 70 7.42 -12.46 2.11
CA SER A 70 8.12 -13.47 1.32
C SER A 70 7.27 -14.71 0.98
N ALA A 71 6.37 -15.11 1.89
CA ALA A 71 5.43 -16.22 1.70
C ALA A 71 4.30 -15.92 0.68
N TYR A 72 4.14 -14.67 0.26
CA TYR A 72 3.08 -14.21 -0.63
C TYR A 72 3.61 -13.65 -1.94
N LEU A 73 4.92 -13.80 -2.21
CA LEU A 73 5.53 -13.30 -3.44
C LEU A 73 5.10 -14.04 -4.70
N ASP A 74 4.56 -15.25 -4.55
CA ASP A 74 4.01 -16.05 -5.65
C ASP A 74 2.56 -15.64 -5.99
N ASN A 75 1.93 -14.77 -5.19
CA ASN A 75 0.61 -14.23 -5.46
C ASN A 75 0.68 -13.08 -6.49
N ASP A 76 -0.47 -12.54 -6.87
CA ASP A 76 -0.54 -11.38 -7.74
C ASP A 76 0.12 -10.15 -7.08
N ILE A 77 1.19 -9.68 -7.69
CA ILE A 77 1.90 -8.46 -7.30
C ILE A 77 1.62 -7.38 -8.35
N ILE A 78 1.15 -6.22 -7.89
CA ILE A 78 0.82 -5.08 -8.74
C ILE A 78 1.76 -3.94 -8.41
N PHE A 79 2.53 -3.47 -9.40
CA PHE A 79 3.35 -2.27 -9.25
C PHE A 79 2.48 -1.01 -9.10
N LEU A 80 2.62 -0.28 -8.00
CA LEU A 80 1.85 0.95 -7.75
C LEU A 80 2.55 2.18 -8.31
N GLY A 81 3.88 2.20 -8.24
CA GLY A 81 4.70 3.31 -8.71
C GLY A 81 6.01 3.44 -7.93
N LEU A 82 6.74 4.52 -8.21
CA LEU A 82 7.95 4.91 -7.49
C LEU A 82 7.63 6.07 -6.55
N ASN A 83 8.16 6.04 -5.33
CA ASN A 83 8.04 7.19 -4.43
C ASN A 83 9.02 8.32 -4.84
N ARG A 84 9.03 9.43 -4.09
CA ARG A 84 9.92 10.57 -4.33
C ARG A 84 11.43 10.24 -4.32
N ASN A 85 11.82 9.11 -3.73
CA ASN A 85 13.19 8.64 -3.67
C ASN A 85 13.47 7.53 -4.71
N ASN A 86 12.59 7.36 -5.69
CA ASN A 86 12.60 6.30 -6.69
C ASN A 86 12.51 4.88 -6.10
N ALA A 87 12.07 4.73 -4.84
CA ALA A 87 11.86 3.43 -4.22
C ALA A 87 10.53 2.83 -4.69
N PRO A 88 10.51 1.57 -5.16
CA PRO A 88 9.31 0.99 -5.73
C PRO A 88 8.28 0.62 -4.66
N ARG A 89 7.00 0.76 -5.03
CA ARG A 89 5.84 0.39 -4.23
C ARG A 89 4.99 -0.61 -4.98
N PHE A 90 4.58 -1.65 -4.28
CA PHE A 90 3.78 -2.74 -4.81
C PHE A 90 2.57 -3.00 -3.92
N ALA A 91 1.51 -3.54 -4.50
CA ALA A 91 0.45 -4.23 -3.77
C ALA A 91 0.64 -5.73 -3.96
N VAL A 92 0.38 -6.51 -2.91
CA VAL A 92 0.41 -7.97 -2.95
C VAL A 92 -0.96 -8.50 -2.53
N ASP A 93 -1.53 -9.39 -3.33
CA ASP A 93 -2.79 -10.03 -2.98
C ASP A 93 -2.60 -11.06 -1.86
N ILE A 94 -3.37 -10.92 -0.79
CA ILE A 94 -3.44 -11.89 0.32
C ILE A 94 -4.87 -12.39 0.54
N SER A 95 -5.76 -12.17 -0.43
CA SER A 95 -7.15 -12.66 -0.44
C SER A 95 -7.34 -14.16 -0.14
N PRO A 96 -6.38 -15.06 -0.47
CA PRO A 96 -6.50 -16.48 -0.11
C PRO A 96 -6.46 -16.77 1.40
N LEU A 97 -5.99 -15.83 2.23
CA LEU A 97 -5.99 -15.99 3.68
C LEU A 97 -7.41 -15.89 4.25
N GLU A 98 -7.78 -16.84 5.10
CA GLU A 98 -9.07 -16.83 5.80
C GLU A 98 -9.12 -15.77 6.91
N ALA A 99 -8.05 -15.65 7.69
CA ALA A 99 -7.92 -14.73 8.82
C ALA A 99 -6.54 -14.04 8.80
N PRO A 100 -6.33 -13.02 7.94
CA PRO A 100 -5.06 -12.31 7.85
C PRO A 100 -4.68 -11.65 9.19
N GLU A 101 -5.64 -11.14 9.95
CA GLU A 101 -5.43 -10.52 11.27
C GLU A 101 -4.90 -11.48 12.35
N GLN A 102 -4.91 -12.79 12.09
CA GLN A 102 -4.34 -13.83 12.95
C GLN A 102 -3.10 -14.50 12.34
N THR A 103 -2.69 -14.06 11.15
CA THR A 103 -1.60 -14.65 10.38
C THR A 103 -0.36 -13.77 10.44
N VAL A 104 0.82 -14.36 10.69
CA VAL A 104 2.10 -13.66 10.66
C VAL A 104 2.42 -13.22 9.22
N PRO A 105 2.86 -11.96 8.97
CA PRO A 105 3.22 -10.93 9.95
C PRO A 105 2.10 -9.92 10.29
N PHE A 106 0.92 -10.07 9.71
CA PHE A 106 -0.17 -9.09 9.82
C PHE A 106 -0.79 -9.05 11.21
N ASP A 107 -0.75 -10.16 11.94
CA ASP A 107 -1.25 -10.28 13.31
C ASP A 107 -0.67 -9.25 14.27
N ALA A 108 0.64 -8.99 14.18
CA ALA A 108 1.32 -8.00 15.00
C ALA A 108 0.86 -6.58 14.70
N LEU A 109 0.62 -6.27 13.43
CA LEU A 109 0.13 -4.97 12.97
C LEU A 109 -1.33 -4.77 13.39
N CYS A 110 -2.16 -5.82 13.29
CA CYS A 110 -3.53 -5.78 13.76
C CYS A 110 -3.63 -5.60 15.28
N ARG A 111 -2.77 -6.28 16.06
CA ARG A 111 -2.67 -6.04 17.51
C ARG A 111 -2.19 -4.62 17.86
N ALA A 112 -1.40 -4.00 16.99
CA ALA A 112 -0.97 -2.61 17.14
C ALA A 112 -2.07 -1.60 16.74
N GLY A 113 -3.28 -2.06 16.38
CA GLY A 113 -4.41 -1.21 15.98
C GLY A 113 -4.61 -1.10 14.46
N GLY A 114 -3.87 -1.89 13.68
CA GLY A 114 -4.05 -1.97 12.23
C GLY A 114 -5.35 -2.69 11.85
N VAL A 115 -6.03 -2.21 10.83
CA VAL A 115 -7.29 -2.81 10.35
C VAL A 115 -7.28 -2.89 8.84
N PHE A 116 -7.87 -3.96 8.30
CA PHE A 116 -8.11 -4.05 6.86
C PHE A 116 -9.31 -3.19 6.50
N GLU A 117 -9.07 -2.16 5.69
CA GLU A 117 -10.09 -1.21 5.31
C GLU A 117 -10.02 -0.85 3.83
N ASN A 118 -11.18 -0.50 3.29
CA ASN A 118 -11.28 -0.07 1.92
C ASN A 118 -10.66 1.32 1.74
N LEU A 119 -9.59 1.41 0.95
CA LEU A 119 -8.90 2.68 0.73
C LEU A 119 -9.79 3.75 0.10
N ARG A 120 -10.81 3.37 -0.69
CA ARG A 120 -11.76 4.34 -1.25
C ARG A 120 -12.63 4.97 -0.17
N ALA A 121 -12.96 4.24 0.89
CA ALA A 121 -13.72 4.76 2.02
C ALA A 121 -12.89 5.75 2.84
N LEU A 122 -11.63 5.43 3.14
CA LEU A 122 -10.71 6.31 3.89
C LEU A 122 -10.40 7.62 3.15
N ALA A 123 -10.19 7.49 1.85
CA ALA A 123 -10.09 8.57 0.90
C ALA A 123 -11.29 9.56 1.01
N MET A 124 -12.53 9.06 1.06
CA MET A 124 -13.71 9.92 1.20
C MET A 124 -13.81 10.64 2.55
N VAL A 125 -13.15 10.12 3.60
CA VAL A 125 -13.18 10.69 4.96
C VAL A 125 -12.07 11.74 5.16
N GLY A 126 -11.06 11.81 4.29
CA GLY A 126 -9.95 12.77 4.41
C GLY A 126 -8.91 12.39 5.47
N ASP A 127 -8.90 11.11 5.87
CA ASP A 127 -8.16 10.58 7.03
C ASP A 127 -6.73 10.12 6.68
N MET A 128 -6.32 10.28 5.42
CA MET A 128 -4.99 9.92 4.92
C MET A 128 -4.32 11.17 4.35
N PRO A 129 -3.03 11.42 4.65
CA PRO A 129 -2.34 12.60 4.13
C PRO A 129 -2.29 12.58 2.59
N PRO A 130 -2.40 13.75 1.93
CA PRO A 130 -2.40 13.87 0.47
C PRO A 130 -1.04 13.61 -0.19
#